data_AF-A0A963UG84-F1
#
_entry.id   AF-A0A963UG84-F1
#
_cell.length_a   1.000
_cell.length_b   1.000
_cell.length_c   1.000
_cell.angle_alpha   90.00
_cell.angle_beta   90.00
_cell.angle_gamma   90.00
#
_symmetry.space_group_name_H-M   'P 1'
#
loop_
_entity.id
_entity.type
_entity.pdbx_description
1 polymer ?
#
loop_
_entity_poly.entity_id
_entity_poly.type
_entity_poly.pdbx_seq_one_letter_code
_entity_poly.pdbx_strand_id
1 'polypeptide(L)'
;MTPEHWLAVLSRIAPGEPVDLDAGAPGPAGTGSGIAGWTAATPPPSPRLWQRGDSGASWIGIRVDAPLADPARAALRLAAAALERGVTPVILTPLDFTGFERFGFRIERFVPGAGADRAAWEAEMTAFWSLALIIDAADVALLG
;
A
#
# COMPACT_ATOMS: atom_id res chain seq x y z
N MET A 1 -18.27 -22.73 0.53
CA MET A 1 -18.85 -21.56 1.26
C MET A 1 -19.26 -20.54 0.23
N THR A 2 -20.48 -19.99 0.32
CA THR A 2 -21.02 -19.08 -0.68
C THR A 2 -20.87 -17.61 -0.25
N PRO A 3 -20.95 -16.65 -1.18
CA PRO A 3 -20.86 -15.22 -0.85
C PRO A 3 -21.90 -14.76 0.17
N GLU A 4 -23.11 -15.33 0.14
CA GLU A 4 -24.18 -14.99 1.09
C GLU A 4 -23.81 -15.40 2.53
N HIS A 5 -23.02 -16.47 2.67
CA HIS A 5 -22.55 -16.96 3.96
C HIS A 5 -21.56 -15.98 4.60
N TRP A 6 -20.64 -15.41 3.81
CA TRP A 6 -19.70 -14.39 4.31
C TRP A 6 -20.42 -13.10 4.67
N LEU A 7 -21.40 -12.68 3.88
CA LEU A 7 -22.16 -11.45 4.14
C LEU A 7 -22.98 -11.55 5.43
N ALA A 8 -23.56 -12.73 5.71
CA ALA A 8 -24.27 -13.01 6.95
C ALA A 8 -23.36 -13.08 8.20
N VAL A 9 -22.09 -13.44 8.02
CA VAL A 9 -21.09 -13.43 9.10
C VAL A 9 -20.63 -12.00 9.37
N LEU A 10 -20.32 -11.23 8.32
CA LEU A 10 -19.83 -9.86 8.44
C LEU A 10 -20.89 -8.89 8.98
N SER A 11 -22.16 -9.07 8.65
CA SER A 11 -23.27 -8.21 9.12
C SER A 11 -23.57 -8.33 10.61
N ARG A 12 -23.01 -9.35 11.30
CA ARG A 12 -23.20 -9.59 12.74
C ARG A 12 -22.07 -9.02 13.60
N ILE A 13 -21.04 -8.43 12.99
CA ILE A 13 -19.81 -8.04 13.70
C ILE A 13 -19.89 -6.64 14.35
N ALA A 14 -20.96 -5.85 14.14
CA ALA A 14 -21.13 -4.57 14.81
C ALA A 14 -22.49 -4.49 15.55
N PRO A 15 -22.52 -4.06 16.83
CA PRO A 15 -23.74 -3.94 17.62
C PRO A 15 -24.58 -2.69 17.31
N GLY A 16 -24.21 -1.89 16.30
CA GLY A 16 -24.89 -0.64 15.93
C GLY A 16 -25.53 -0.70 14.56
N GLU A 17 -26.64 0.01 14.39
CA GLU A 17 -27.28 0.25 13.09
C GLU A 17 -26.34 1.09 12.20
N PRO A 18 -26.29 0.85 10.87
CA PRO A 18 -25.47 1.64 9.96
C PRO A 18 -25.83 3.14 10.03
N VAL A 19 -24.81 3.99 10.11
CA VAL A 19 -24.99 5.44 10.09
C VAL A 19 -25.40 5.88 8.68
N ASP A 20 -26.51 6.59 8.57
CA ASP A 20 -26.95 7.25 7.34
C ASP A 20 -26.04 8.45 7.03
N LEU A 21 -25.24 8.33 5.96
CA LEU A 21 -24.27 9.34 5.53
C LEU A 21 -24.91 10.45 4.68
N ASP A 22 -26.16 10.29 4.26
CA ASP A 22 -26.88 11.27 3.44
C ASP A 22 -27.64 12.29 4.31
N ALA A 23 -27.69 12.07 5.63
CA ALA A 23 -28.26 12.98 6.60
C ALA A 23 -27.41 14.26 6.76
N GLY A 24 -27.56 15.21 5.82
CA GLY A 24 -27.13 16.61 5.99
C GLY A 24 -25.99 17.11 5.10
N ALA A 25 -25.73 16.48 3.94
CA ALA A 25 -24.64 16.94 3.07
C ALA A 25 -24.92 18.33 2.44
N PRO A 26 -24.00 19.31 2.59
CA PRO A 26 -24.06 20.60 1.90
C PRO A 26 -23.75 20.46 0.39
N GLY A 27 -24.27 21.40 -0.42
CA GLY A 27 -24.19 21.40 -1.89
C GLY A 27 -22.77 21.38 -2.49
N PRO A 28 -22.66 21.20 -3.82
CA PRO A 28 -21.45 20.68 -4.46
C PRO A 28 -20.28 21.67 -4.44
N ALA A 29 -19.11 21.20 -4.01
CA ALA A 29 -17.85 21.94 -4.03
C ALA A 29 -16.81 21.28 -4.95
N GLY A 30 -16.34 22.05 -5.94
CA GLY A 30 -14.98 22.05 -6.51
C GLY A 30 -14.50 20.83 -7.32
N THR A 31 -14.24 21.03 -8.61
CA THR A 31 -13.62 20.06 -9.53
C THR A 31 -12.13 19.81 -9.23
N GLY A 32 -11.80 18.61 -8.75
CA GLY A 32 -10.43 18.07 -8.73
C GLY A 32 -10.18 17.17 -9.94
N SER A 33 -8.95 17.19 -10.48
CA SER A 33 -8.53 16.43 -11.66
C SER A 33 -8.64 14.92 -11.42
N GLY A 34 -9.58 14.27 -12.12
CA GLY A 34 -9.88 12.84 -11.98
C GLY A 34 -8.79 11.93 -12.57
N ILE A 35 -8.70 10.72 -12.02
CA ILE A 35 -7.83 9.63 -12.45
C ILE A 35 -8.32 9.14 -13.83
N ALA A 36 -7.45 9.17 -14.84
CA ALA A 36 -7.77 8.70 -16.19
C ALA A 36 -8.02 7.17 -16.17
N GLY A 37 -9.26 6.76 -16.45
CA GLY A 37 -9.64 5.34 -16.50
C GLY A 37 -11.05 5.03 -15.99
N TRP A 38 -11.74 5.98 -15.36
CA TRP A 38 -13.09 5.74 -14.84
C TRP A 38 -14.14 5.90 -15.95
N THR A 39 -14.80 4.82 -16.36
CA THR A 39 -15.96 4.90 -17.24
C THR A 39 -17.13 5.55 -16.51
N ALA A 40 -17.71 6.61 -17.07
CA ALA A 40 -18.72 7.50 -16.46
C ALA A 40 -20.04 6.84 -15.97
N ALA A 41 -20.17 5.51 -16.07
CA ALA A 41 -21.38 4.77 -15.66
C ALA A 41 -21.48 4.51 -14.15
N THR A 42 -20.39 4.70 -13.40
CA THR A 42 -20.34 4.51 -11.94
C THR A 42 -19.84 5.80 -11.31
N PRO A 43 -20.43 6.28 -10.20
CA PRO A 43 -19.90 7.46 -9.51
C PRO A 43 -18.42 7.25 -9.18
N PRO A 44 -17.55 8.26 -9.40
CA PRO A 44 -16.15 8.14 -9.06
C PRO A 44 -16.00 7.90 -7.55
N PRO A 45 -14.93 7.21 -7.13
CA PRO A 45 -14.75 6.93 -5.73
C PRO A 45 -14.43 8.26 -5.04
N SER A 46 -14.99 8.49 -3.85
CA SER A 46 -14.81 9.76 -3.14
C SER A 46 -13.32 10.02 -2.93
N PRO A 47 -12.74 11.15 -3.39
CA PRO A 47 -11.32 11.44 -3.15
C PRO A 47 -10.99 11.55 -1.65
N ARG A 48 -12.00 11.67 -0.77
CA ARG A 48 -11.84 11.67 0.69
C ARG A 48 -11.57 10.29 1.29
N LEU A 49 -11.94 9.20 0.61
CA LEU A 49 -11.54 7.84 1.03
C LEU A 49 -10.01 7.65 0.98
N TRP A 50 -9.29 8.52 0.26
CA TRP A 50 -7.83 8.55 0.15
C TRP A 50 -7.21 9.77 0.85
N GLN A 51 -8.01 10.60 1.54
CA GLN A 51 -7.46 11.65 2.40
C GLN A 51 -6.85 10.99 3.64
N ARG A 52 -5.55 10.68 3.56
CA ARG A 52 -4.76 10.38 4.74
C ARG A 52 -4.52 11.69 5.48
N GLY A 53 -5.01 11.79 6.72
CA GLY A 53 -4.46 12.76 7.65
C GLY A 53 -2.97 12.51 7.82
N ASP A 54 -2.19 13.54 8.14
CA ASP A 54 -0.77 13.41 8.49
C ASP A 54 -0.62 12.41 9.63
N SER A 55 -0.41 11.14 9.29
CA SER A 55 -0.43 10.05 10.27
C SER A 55 0.90 9.92 11.01
N GLY A 56 1.88 10.76 10.70
CA GLY A 56 3.26 10.69 11.22
C GLY A 56 4.05 9.47 10.75
N ALA A 57 3.38 8.39 10.30
CA ALA A 57 4.01 7.23 9.70
C ALA A 57 4.43 7.57 8.26
N SER A 58 5.74 7.49 8.02
CA SER A 58 6.33 7.69 6.68
C SER A 58 6.64 6.32 6.08
N TRP A 59 6.10 6.01 4.90
CA TRP A 59 6.42 4.75 4.23
C TRP A 59 7.67 4.89 3.38
N ILE A 60 8.49 3.84 3.34
CA ILE A 60 9.65 3.76 2.45
C ILE A 60 9.56 2.49 1.60
N GLY A 61 9.85 2.61 0.31
CA GLY A 61 9.95 1.46 -0.59
C GLY A 61 11.32 0.82 -0.51
N ILE A 62 11.38 -0.51 -0.45
CA ILE A 62 12.61 -1.28 -0.49
C ILE A 62 12.60 -2.16 -1.74
N ARG A 63 13.40 -1.82 -2.74
CA ARG A 63 13.50 -2.59 -3.98
C ARG A 63 14.34 -3.85 -3.77
N VAL A 64 13.76 -4.99 -4.09
CA VAL A 64 14.43 -6.31 -4.01
C VAL A 64 14.27 -7.00 -5.36
N ASP A 65 15.23 -6.81 -6.26
CA ASP A 65 15.18 -7.39 -7.62
C ASP A 65 15.92 -8.73 -7.73
N ALA A 66 16.76 -9.05 -6.76
CA ALA A 66 17.49 -10.32 -6.67
C ALA A 66 17.45 -10.87 -5.24
N PRO A 67 17.49 -12.21 -5.05
CA PRO A 67 17.57 -12.81 -3.73
C PRO A 67 18.76 -12.27 -2.93
N LEU A 68 18.51 -11.86 -1.69
CA LEU A 68 19.57 -11.43 -0.79
C LEU A 68 20.29 -12.64 -0.19
N ALA A 69 21.61 -12.52 -0.02
CA ALA A 69 22.41 -13.56 0.64
C ALA A 69 22.02 -13.75 2.11
N ASP A 70 21.68 -12.66 2.81
CA ASP A 70 21.22 -12.67 4.20
C ASP A 70 20.02 -11.72 4.40
N PRO A 71 18.80 -12.16 4.08
CA PRO A 71 17.60 -11.34 4.26
C PRO A 71 17.31 -11.07 5.74
N ALA A 72 17.81 -11.88 6.68
CA ALA A 72 17.59 -11.67 8.11
C ALA A 72 18.34 -10.43 8.62
N ARG A 73 19.58 -10.23 8.19
CA ARG A 73 20.35 -9.03 8.52
C ARG A 73 19.69 -7.76 7.97
N ALA A 74 19.22 -7.79 6.72
CA ALA A 74 18.51 -6.65 6.15
C ALA A 74 17.20 -6.37 6.89
N ALA A 75 16.42 -7.42 7.21
CA ALA A 75 15.18 -7.30 7.97
C ALA A 75 15.39 -6.66 9.36
N LEU A 76 16.45 -7.06 10.08
CA LEU A 76 16.78 -6.47 11.37
C LEU A 76 17.05 -4.96 11.26
N ARG A 77 17.80 -4.53 10.23
CA ARG A 77 18.11 -3.11 10.01
C ARG A 77 16.87 -2.30 9.63
N LEU A 78 16.01 -2.86 8.79
CA LEU A 78 14.73 -2.23 8.44
C LEU A 78 13.81 -2.12 9.65
N ALA A 79 13.76 -3.14 10.51
CA ALA A 79 13.01 -3.11 11.76
C ALA A 79 13.56 -2.06 12.73
N ALA A 80 14.89 -1.93 12.85
CA ALA A 80 15.51 -0.87 13.64
C ALA A 80 15.14 0.52 13.10
N ALA A 81 15.25 0.73 11.79
CA ALA A 81 14.84 1.99 11.16
C ALA A 81 13.35 2.30 11.39
N ALA A 82 12.48 1.28 11.38
CA ALA A 82 11.06 1.45 11.67
C ALA A 82 10.81 1.93 13.09
N LEU A 83 11.50 1.35 14.08
CA LEU A 83 11.38 1.75 15.48
C LEU A 83 12.01 3.12 15.75
N GLU A 84 13.17 3.41 15.19
CA GLU A 84 13.94 4.63 15.49
C GLU A 84 13.42 5.85 14.75
N ARG A 85 12.96 5.68 13.50
CA ARG A 85 12.58 6.79 12.61
C ARG A 85 11.07 6.85 12.33
N GLY A 86 10.29 5.91 12.87
CA GLY A 86 8.85 5.85 12.62
C GLY A 86 8.49 5.57 11.15
N VAL A 87 9.41 4.97 10.39
CA VAL A 87 9.17 4.62 8.99
C VAL A 87 8.58 3.21 8.84
N THR A 88 7.70 2.98 7.88
CA THR A 88 7.19 1.63 7.58
C THR A 88 7.72 1.14 6.24
N PRO A 89 8.62 0.14 6.23
CA PRO A 89 9.16 -0.41 4.99
C PRO A 89 8.14 -1.25 4.21
N VAL A 90 8.04 -0.99 2.91
CA VAL A 90 7.24 -1.77 1.95
C VAL A 90 8.20 -2.37 0.93
N ILE A 91 8.23 -3.70 0.85
CA ILE A 91 9.13 -4.42 -0.07
C ILE A 91 8.52 -4.42 -1.46
N LEU A 92 9.26 -3.93 -2.45
CA LEU A 92 8.87 -3.87 -3.86
C LEU A 92 9.71 -4.88 -4.65
N THR A 93 9.08 -5.90 -5.23
CA THR A 93 9.85 -7.02 -5.79
C THR A 93 9.16 -7.70 -6.98
N PRO A 94 9.92 -8.18 -7.99
CA PRO A 94 9.42 -9.14 -8.97
C PRO A 94 9.53 -10.61 -8.50
N LEU A 95 10.26 -10.89 -7.42
CA LEU A 95 10.64 -12.25 -7.01
C LEU A 95 9.54 -12.94 -6.22
N ASP A 96 9.11 -14.14 -6.62
CA ASP A 96 8.08 -14.93 -5.91
C ASP A 96 8.28 -15.00 -4.39
N PHE A 97 9.53 -15.10 -3.93
CA PHE A 97 9.88 -15.09 -2.53
C PHE A 97 11.16 -14.29 -2.27
N THR A 98 11.13 -13.38 -1.29
CA THR A 98 12.24 -12.50 -0.95
C THR A 98 12.98 -12.92 0.33
N GLY A 99 12.32 -13.70 1.19
CA GLY A 99 12.78 -14.01 2.54
C GLY A 99 12.30 -13.01 3.59
N PHE A 100 11.72 -11.86 3.19
CA PHE A 100 11.14 -10.88 4.12
C PHE A 100 9.78 -11.29 4.66
N GLU A 101 9.07 -12.18 3.95
CA GLU A 101 7.72 -12.65 4.28
C GLU A 101 7.67 -13.23 5.70
N ARG A 102 8.70 -13.99 6.09
CA ARG A 102 8.78 -14.64 7.41
C ARG A 102 8.93 -13.66 8.58
N PHE A 103 9.27 -12.40 8.30
CA PHE A 103 9.45 -11.34 9.30
C PHE A 103 8.27 -10.36 9.33
N GLY A 104 7.21 -10.61 8.55
CA GLY A 104 5.99 -9.81 8.59
C GLY A 104 6.05 -8.50 7.81
N PHE A 105 7.03 -8.31 6.92
CA PHE A 105 7.07 -7.14 6.04
C PHE A 105 5.94 -7.17 5.01
N ARG A 106 5.44 -5.98 4.65
CA ARG A 106 4.51 -5.81 3.52
C ARG A 106 5.27 -6.02 2.21
N ILE A 107 4.74 -6.88 1.33
CA ILE A 107 5.30 -7.15 0.01
C ILE A 107 4.33 -6.67 -1.07
N GLU A 108 4.81 -5.84 -1.99
CA GLU A 108 4.12 -5.48 -3.22
C GLU A 108 4.89 -6.09 -4.40
N ARG A 109 4.14 -6.85 -5.21
CA ARG A 109 4.72 -7.67 -6.26
C ARG A 109 4.51 -7.05 -7.62
N PHE A 110 5.61 -6.83 -8.33
CA PHE A 110 5.57 -6.52 -9.74
C PHE A 110 5.47 -7.81 -10.54
N VAL A 111 4.53 -7.86 -11.48
CA VAL A 111 4.36 -9.00 -12.38
C VAL A 111 4.89 -8.61 -13.76
N PRO A 112 6.07 -9.08 -14.18
CA PRO A 112 6.60 -8.78 -15.50
C PRO A 112 5.74 -9.43 -16.59
N GLY A 113 5.50 -8.71 -17.68
CA GLY A 113 4.68 -9.16 -18.80
C GLY A 113 4.77 -8.24 -20.00
N ALA A 114 4.09 -8.59 -21.09
CA ALA A 114 4.06 -7.74 -22.28
C ALA A 114 3.40 -6.39 -21.95
N GLY A 115 4.13 -5.30 -22.19
CA GLY A 115 3.69 -3.94 -21.84
C GLY A 115 3.78 -3.59 -20.36
N ALA A 116 4.37 -4.45 -19.52
CA ALA A 116 4.61 -4.13 -18.13
C ALA A 116 5.71 -3.07 -18.01
N ASP A 117 5.36 -1.92 -17.44
CA ASP A 117 6.28 -0.83 -17.16
C ASP A 117 6.57 -0.78 -15.67
N ARG A 118 7.82 -1.11 -15.30
CA ARG A 118 8.27 -1.11 -13.91
C ARG A 118 8.24 0.30 -13.30
N ALA A 119 8.59 1.32 -14.06
CA ALA A 119 8.64 2.69 -13.56
C ALA A 119 7.23 3.23 -13.29
N ALA A 120 6.27 2.94 -14.19
CA ALA A 120 4.87 3.28 -13.98
C ALA A 120 4.29 2.57 -12.75
N TRP A 121 4.60 1.29 -12.56
CA TRP A 121 4.20 0.54 -11.37
C TRP A 121 4.84 1.11 -10.07
N GLU A 122 6.13 1.45 -10.07
CA GLU A 122 6.77 2.08 -8.91
C GLU A 122 6.18 3.46 -8.59
N ALA A 123 5.80 4.24 -9.61
CA ALA A 123 5.09 5.50 -9.43
C ALA A 123 3.70 5.31 -8.81
N GLU A 124 2.96 4.28 -9.24
CA GLU A 124 1.69 3.90 -8.63
C GLU A 124 1.86 3.47 -7.17
N MET A 125 2.86 2.63 -6.87
CA MET A 125 3.17 2.21 -5.49
C MET A 125 3.59 3.39 -4.62
N THR A 126 4.35 4.33 -5.19
CA THR A 126 4.73 5.58 -4.52
C THR A 126 3.50 6.40 -4.16
N ALA A 127 2.55 6.57 -5.08
CA ALA A 127 1.32 7.30 -4.82
C ALA A 127 0.42 6.56 -3.81
N PHE A 128 0.23 5.24 -4.00
CA PHE A 128 -0.65 4.41 -3.19
C PHE A 128 -0.18 4.32 -1.73
N TRP A 129 1.11 4.08 -1.51
CA TRP A 129 1.67 4.00 -0.17
C TRP A 129 2.13 5.36 0.37
N SER A 130 2.12 6.42 -0.46
CA SER A 130 2.72 7.71 -0.11
C SER A 130 4.19 7.52 0.29
N LEU A 131 4.95 6.78 -0.51
CA LEU A 131 6.35 6.48 -0.24
C LEU A 131 7.18 7.77 -0.29
N ALA A 132 7.98 8.01 0.74
CA ALA A 132 8.90 9.16 0.75
C ALA A 132 10.06 8.97 -0.23
N LEU A 133 10.51 7.71 -0.40
CA LEU A 133 11.61 7.30 -1.26
C LEU A 133 11.57 5.79 -1.49
N ILE A 134 12.25 5.34 -2.55
CA ILE A 134 12.53 3.93 -2.81
C ILE A 134 14.05 3.73 -2.77
N ILE A 135 14.53 2.77 -1.98
CA ILE A 135 15.95 2.39 -1.86
C ILE A 135 16.17 0.95 -2.27
N ASP A 136 17.36 0.65 -2.79
CA ASP A 136 17.73 -0.72 -3.12
C ASP A 136 18.11 -1.50 -1.85
N ALA A 137 17.64 -2.74 -1.76
CA ALA A 137 17.90 -3.59 -0.60
C ALA A 137 19.39 -3.95 -0.44
N ALA A 138 20.16 -3.89 -1.54
CA ALA A 138 21.61 -4.01 -1.49
C ALA A 138 22.25 -2.89 -0.66
N ASP A 139 21.72 -1.66 -0.73
CA ASP A 139 22.22 -0.52 0.04
C ASP A 139 21.84 -0.63 1.52
N VAL A 140 20.68 -1.22 1.83
CA VAL A 140 20.28 -1.54 3.21
C VAL A 140 21.30 -2.49 3.86
N ALA A 141 21.87 -3.41 3.07
CA ALA A 141 22.94 -4.30 3.52
C ALA A 141 24.29 -3.58 3.75
N LEU A 142 24.43 -2.33 3.32
CA LEU A 142 25.59 -1.47 3.56
C LEU A 142 25.40 -0.47 4.70
N LEU A 143 24.16 -0.19 5.14
CA LEU A 143 23.89 0.67 6.28
C LEU A 143 24.40 0.03 7.59
N GLY A 144 25.55 0.50 8.07
CA GLY A 144 26.26 0.10 9.29
C GLY A 144 27.63 0.76 9.34
#